data_AF-A0A3B1DCA7-F1
#
_entry.id   AF-A0A3B1DCA7-F1
#
_cell.length_a   1.000
_cell.length_b   1.000
_cell.length_c   1.000
_cell.angle_alpha   90.00
_cell.angle_beta   90.00
_cell.angle_gamma   90.00
#
_symmetry.space_group_name_H-M   'P 1'
#
loop_
_entity.id
_entity.type
_entity.pdbx_description
1 polymer ?
#
loop_
_entity_poly.entity_id
_entity_poly.type
_entity_poly.pdbx_seq_one_letter_code
_entity_poly.pdbx_strand_id
1 'polypeptide(L)'
;MKTLHIMRKINDPFALAAITDESGKWPTALLLIQDGVLTTEILPEETYVCHEDLSARGAESPYLSINYTGMARLITECGRVITW
;
A
#
# COMPACT_ATOMS: atom_id res chain seq x y z
N MET A 1 7.22 -0.60 -16.31
CA MET A 1 7.38 0.46 -15.29
C MET A 1 6.47 0.13 -14.13
N LYS A 2 6.99 0.01 -12.91
CA LYS A 2 6.20 -0.41 -11.75
C LYS A 2 5.37 0.76 -11.19
N THR A 3 4.10 0.51 -10.88
CA THR A 3 3.20 1.49 -10.25
C THR A 3 3.09 1.23 -8.75
N LEU A 4 3.29 2.27 -7.94
CA LEU A 4 2.98 2.25 -6.52
C LEU A 4 1.62 2.91 -6.28
N HIS A 5 0.68 2.18 -5.72
CA HIS A 5 -0.52 2.78 -5.14
C HIS A 5 -0.28 3.04 -3.64
N ILE A 6 -0.73 4.18 -3.16
CA ILE A 6 -0.72 4.53 -1.73
C ILE A 6 -2.16 4.68 -1.29
N MET A 7 -2.61 3.84 -0.36
CA MET A 7 -3.98 3.88 0.19
C MET A 7 -3.97 4.40 1.62
N ARG A 8 -4.66 5.52 1.85
CA ARG A 8 -4.74 6.20 3.16
C ARG A 8 -5.97 5.83 3.99
N LYS A 9 -7.07 5.48 3.32
CA LYS A 9 -8.35 5.17 3.96
C LYS A 9 -8.55 3.67 4.03
N ILE A 10 -9.21 3.22 5.09
CA ILE A 10 -9.69 1.85 5.17
C ILE A 10 -10.69 1.59 4.04
N ASN A 11 -10.46 0.52 3.27
CA ASN A 11 -11.36 -0.02 2.25
C ASN A 11 -11.86 1.03 1.22
N ASP A 12 -10.95 1.85 0.67
CA ASP A 12 -11.30 2.79 -0.40
C ASP A 12 -11.73 2.04 -1.68
N PRO A 13 -13.01 2.11 -2.09
CA PRO A 13 -13.53 1.28 -3.18
C PRO A 13 -12.95 1.67 -4.54
N PHE A 14 -12.56 2.93 -4.74
CA PHE A 14 -11.96 3.37 -5.99
C PHE A 14 -10.50 2.92 -6.08
N ALA A 15 -9.77 3.01 -4.96
CA ALA A 15 -8.42 2.47 -4.88
C ALA A 15 -8.40 0.97 -5.16
N LEU A 16 -9.26 0.21 -4.48
CA LEU A 16 -9.34 -1.24 -4.62
C LEU A 16 -9.72 -1.66 -6.04
N ALA A 17 -10.69 -0.97 -6.66
CA ALA A 17 -11.08 -1.26 -8.04
C ALA A 17 -9.92 -1.00 -9.02
N ALA A 18 -9.20 0.11 -8.87
CA ALA A 18 -8.07 0.44 -9.73
C ALA A 18 -6.89 -0.53 -9.53
N ILE A 19 -6.55 -0.84 -8.28
CA ILE A 19 -5.47 -1.78 -7.93
C ILE A 19 -5.79 -3.17 -8.48
N THR A 20 -7.04 -3.63 -8.32
CA THR A 20 -7.48 -4.94 -8.83
C THR A 20 -7.45 -4.99 -10.35
N ASP A 21 -7.88 -3.94 -11.04
CA ASP A 21 -7.84 -3.90 -12.51
C ASP A 21 -6.40 -3.84 -13.07
N GLU A 22 -5.48 -3.17 -12.39
CA GLU A 22 -4.06 -3.12 -12.79
C GLU A 22 -3.29 -4.39 -12.40
N SER A 23 -3.68 -5.05 -11.31
CA SER A 23 -3.08 -6.28 -10.82
C SER A 23 -3.16 -7.38 -11.89
N GLY A 24 -2.02 -7.99 -12.21
CA GLY A 24 -1.90 -9.00 -13.26
C GLY A 24 -1.75 -8.45 -14.68
N LYS A 25 -1.96 -7.15 -14.92
CA LYS A 25 -1.66 -6.48 -16.20
C LYS A 25 -0.29 -5.81 -16.18
N TRP A 26 0.07 -5.21 -15.05
CA TRP A 26 1.31 -4.45 -14.88
C TRP A 26 1.99 -4.78 -13.55
N PRO A 27 3.31 -4.55 -13.42
CA PRO A 27 3.98 -4.61 -12.13
C PRO A 27 3.41 -3.54 -11.20
N THR A 28 2.84 -3.96 -10.07
CA THR A 28 2.09 -3.10 -9.14
C THR A 28 2.47 -3.41 -7.70
N ALA A 29 2.75 -2.37 -6.92
CA ALA A 29 2.91 -2.45 -5.47
C ALA A 29 1.86 -1.58 -4.77
N LEU A 30 1.54 -1.94 -3.54
CA LEU A 30 0.61 -1.19 -2.69
C LEU A 30 1.29 -0.82 -1.37
N LEU A 31 1.13 0.42 -0.95
CA LEU A 31 1.56 0.92 0.34
C LEU A 31 0.35 1.41 1.15
N LEU A 32 0.14 0.78 2.29
CA LEU A 32 -0.88 1.17 3.26
C LEU A 32 -0.29 2.17 4.25
N ILE A 33 -0.92 3.33 4.37
CA ILE A 33 -0.58 4.35 5.37
C ILE A 33 -1.86 4.83 6.04
N GLN A 34 -1.70 5.58 7.14
CA GLN A 34 -2.81 6.13 7.92
C GLN A 34 -3.83 5.02 8.23
N ASP A 35 -5.13 5.28 8.04
CA ASP A 35 -6.17 4.29 8.34
C ASP A 35 -6.21 3.12 7.34
N GLY A 36 -5.51 3.24 6.20
CA GLY A 36 -5.35 2.16 5.23
C GLY A 36 -4.67 0.93 5.82
N VAL A 37 -3.84 1.09 6.86
CA VAL A 37 -3.17 -0.05 7.54
C VAL A 37 -4.14 -0.97 8.27
N LEU A 38 -5.38 -0.54 8.49
CA LEU A 38 -6.44 -1.32 9.16
C LEU A 38 -7.28 -2.14 8.19
N THR A 39 -6.95 -2.13 6.89
CA THR A 39 -7.72 -2.92 5.92
C THR A 39 -7.66 -4.41 6.22
N THR A 40 -8.81 -5.07 6.07
CA THR A 40 -8.97 -6.51 6.19
C THR A 40 -9.06 -7.20 4.83
N GLU A 41 -8.92 -6.43 3.75
CA GLU A 41 -9.01 -6.94 2.39
C GLU A 41 -7.79 -7.79 2.03
N ILE A 42 -8.00 -8.75 1.13
CA ILE A 42 -6.90 -9.50 0.51
C ILE A 42 -6.31 -8.64 -0.59
N LEU A 43 -5.05 -8.26 -0.41
CA LEU A 43 -4.33 -7.35 -1.31
C LEU A 43 -3.25 -8.10 -2.10
N PRO A 44 -2.68 -7.50 -3.16
CA PRO A 44 -1.62 -8.12 -3.94
C PRO A 44 -0.43 -8.55 -3.08
N GLU A 45 0.34 -9.53 -3.57
CA GLU A 45 1.52 -10.07 -2.87
C GLU A 45 2.52 -8.97 -2.48
N GLU A 46 2.70 -7.98 -3.36
CA GLU A 46 3.62 -6.86 -3.15
C GLU A 46 2.96 -5.68 -2.39
N THR A 47 2.40 -6.00 -1.22
CA THR A 47 1.78 -5.03 -0.30
C THR A 47 2.68 -4.74 0.90
N TYR A 48 2.84 -3.46 1.20
CA TYR A 48 3.62 -2.93 2.32
C TYR A 48 2.74 -2.08 3.23
N VAL A 49 3.16 -1.93 4.48
CA VAL A 49 2.43 -1.13 5.48
C VAL A 49 3.39 -0.22 6.22
N CYS A 50 2.98 1.01 6.49
CA CYS A 50 3.74 1.92 7.32
C CYS A 50 3.77 1.42 8.76
N HIS A 51 4.99 1.16 9.25
CA HIS A 51 5.26 0.68 10.61
C HIS A 51 4.72 1.64 11.66
N GLU A 52 4.98 2.93 11.49
CA GLU A 52 4.61 3.99 12.41
C GLU A 52 3.08 4.10 12.53
N ASP A 53 2.36 3.96 11.41
CA ASP A 53 0.90 3.98 11.38
C ASP A 53 0.26 2.75 12.02
N LEU A 54 0.83 1.56 11.84
CA LEU A 54 0.40 0.35 12.54
C LEU A 54 0.62 0.46 14.04
N SER A 55 1.82 0.89 14.44
CA SER A 55 2.20 1.06 15.83
C SER A 55 1.28 2.05 16.54
N ALA A 56 0.99 3.19 15.89
CA ALA A 56 0.08 4.20 16.42
C ALA A 56 -1.36 3.68 16.62
N ARG A 57 -1.77 2.66 15.88
CA ARG A 57 -3.11 2.04 15.97
C ARG A 57 -3.15 0.79 16.84
N GLY A 58 -2.01 0.33 17.36
CA GLY A 58 -1.93 -0.91 18.13
C GLY A 58 -2.42 -2.13 17.35
N ALA A 59 -2.22 -2.13 16.03
CA ALA A 59 -2.72 -3.17 15.13
C ALA A 59 -1.57 -4.02 14.57
N GLU A 60 -1.90 -5.23 14.14
CA GLU A 60 -1.02 -6.11 13.39
C GLU A 60 -1.45 -6.18 11.93
N SER A 61 -0.52 -6.53 11.04
CA SER A 61 -0.79 -6.71 9.63
C SER A 61 -0.06 -7.94 9.09
N PRO A 62 -0.66 -8.70 8.16
CA PRO A 62 0.02 -9.81 7.50
C PRO A 62 1.06 -9.34 6.46
N TYR A 63 1.06 -8.05 6.11
CA TYR A 63 1.88 -7.47 5.06
C TYR A 63 3.23 -6.97 5.61
N LEU A 64 4.18 -6.77 4.70
CA LEU A 64 5.53 -6.35 5.08
C LEU A 64 5.53 -4.93 5.66
N SER A 65 5.94 -4.81 6.92
CA SER A 65 6.08 -3.53 7.61
C SER A 65 7.35 -2.79 7.20
N ILE A 66 7.22 -1.54 6.77
CA ILE A 66 8.31 -0.65 6.39
C ILE A 66 8.21 0.69 7.13
N ASN A 67 9.36 1.28 7.45
CA ASN A 67 9.42 2.62 8.05
C ASN A 67 9.45 3.72 6.97
N TYR A 68 9.46 4.99 7.39
CA TYR A 68 9.51 6.12 6.45
C TYR A 68 10.69 6.08 5.46
N THR A 69 11.86 5.59 5.87
CA THR A 69 13.00 5.41 4.95
C THR A 69 12.70 4.37 3.88
N GLY A 70 12.07 3.25 4.27
CA GLY A 70 11.60 2.22 3.34
C GLY A 70 10.55 2.75 2.38
N MET A 71 9.60 3.56 2.86
CA MET A 71 8.60 4.22 2.01
C MET A 71 9.25 5.15 0.98
N ALA A 72 10.21 5.98 1.39
CA ALA A 72 10.94 6.87 0.48
C ALA A 72 11.68 6.08 -0.62
N ARG A 73 12.34 4.97 -0.26
CA ARG A 73 12.98 4.08 -1.23
C ARG A 73 11.97 3.48 -2.20
N LEU A 74 10.88 2.91 -1.69
CA LEU A 74 9.81 2.31 -2.50
C LEU A 74 9.23 3.30 -3.52
N ILE A 75 9.03 4.56 -3.11
CA ILE A 75 8.58 5.65 -3.98
C ILE A 75 9.59 5.89 -5.12
N THR A 76 10.90 5.90 -4.82
CA THR A 76 11.94 6.13 -5.84
C THR A 76 12.17 4.95 -6.78
N GLU A 77 11.89 3.72 -6.33
CA GLU A 77 12.03 2.50 -7.15
C GLU A 77 10.86 2.32 -8.13
N CYS A 78 9.70 2.92 -7.83
CA CYS A 78 8.54 2.87 -8.71
C CYS A 78 8.56 4.02 -9.71
N GLY A 79 8.23 3.73 -10.98
CA GLY A 79 8.22 4.76 -12.02
C GLY A 79 6.93 5.57 -12.09
N ARG A 80 5.91 5.18 -11.33
CA ARG A 80 4.64 5.90 -11.19
C ARG A 80 4.12 5.73 -9.77
N VAL A 81 3.59 6.80 -9.18
CA VAL A 81 2.96 6.80 -7.86
C VAL A 81 1.56 7.38 -7.95
N ILE A 82 0.57 6.68 -7.40
CA ILE A 82 -0.83 7.10 -7.35
C ILE A 82 -1.27 7.07 -5.88
N THR A 83 -1.79 8.19 -5.38
CA THR A 83 -2.27 8.30 -3.99
C THR A 83 -3.79 8.38 -3.97
N TRP A 84 -4.40 7.61 -3.08
CA TRP A 84 -5.83 7.57 -2.81
C TRP A 84 -6.13 8.20 -1.44
#